data_AF-A0A2R6MVQ7-F1
#
_entry.id   AF-A0A2R6MVQ7-F1
#
_cell.length_a   1.000
_cell.length_b   1.000
_cell.length_c   1.000
_cell.angle_alpha   90.00
_cell.angle_beta   90.00
_cell.angle_gamma   90.00
#
_symmetry.space_group_name_H-M   'P 1'
#
loop_
_entity.id
_entity.type
_entity.pdbx_description
1 polymer ?
#
loop_
_entity_poly.entity_id
_entity_poly.type
_entity_poly.pdbx_seq_one_letter_code
_entity_poly.pdbx_strand_id
1 'polypeptide(L)'
;MVLELLAVPVGRRAQLVEEFVHPDAGHIRGQVRVLQGEETLGQLRGAGLAVYQFPLEDSFETIYTKTELYGHFVGECEAANETVADTRAAVEEVRESVEGRDRPRVLYYFFGFAAGDGTFIHDLVETAGGRNVAAEAGVTGYVEISDEVVLEQDPEWIVAPSHAGLPEGEPFASTIAVRSNRTLVVDENLVSQAGPRVVEPLRAMAEAFHPDTAERTSAGTPADADTDGGAPLAWLLLGGVLAAAVLVALGVFYRSSP
;
A
#
# COMPACT_ATOMS: atom_id res chain seq x y z
N MET A 1 -16.74 -8.40 -2.83
CA MET A 1 -16.05 -9.34 -3.74
C MET A 1 -15.72 -8.62 -5.03
N VAL A 2 -14.47 -8.18 -5.18
CA VAL A 2 -13.92 -7.64 -6.43
C VAL A 2 -13.53 -8.82 -7.32
N LEU A 3 -13.55 -8.63 -8.64
CA LEU A 3 -13.21 -9.65 -9.62
C LEU A 3 -12.56 -8.95 -10.83
N GLU A 4 -11.23 -8.94 -10.90
CA GLU A 4 -10.55 -8.37 -12.07
C GLU A 4 -10.80 -9.22 -13.32
N LEU A 5 -11.02 -8.53 -14.43
CA LEU A 5 -11.30 -9.15 -15.72
C LEU A 5 -10.40 -8.57 -16.80
N LEU A 6 -9.72 -9.45 -17.54
CA LEU A 6 -8.91 -9.08 -18.69
C LEU A 6 -9.43 -9.82 -19.94
N ALA A 7 -9.68 -9.06 -21.00
CA ALA A 7 -10.32 -9.53 -22.23
C ALA A 7 -9.40 -9.33 -23.45
N VAL A 8 -9.00 -10.42 -24.11
CA VAL A 8 -8.06 -10.39 -25.26
C VAL A 8 -8.72 -10.91 -26.54
N PRO A 9 -8.63 -10.19 -27.68
CA PRO A 9 -9.03 -10.73 -28.98
C PRO A 9 -8.17 -11.94 -29.37
N VAL A 10 -8.80 -13.10 -29.59
CA VAL A 10 -8.10 -14.34 -29.96
C VAL A 10 -7.24 -14.14 -31.21
N GLY A 11 -5.97 -14.54 -31.15
CA GLY A 11 -5.03 -14.46 -32.27
C GLY A 11 -4.24 -13.16 -32.40
N ARG A 12 -4.27 -12.26 -31.40
CA ARG A 12 -3.36 -11.10 -31.28
C ARG A 12 -2.53 -11.19 -30.00
N ARG A 13 -1.46 -10.39 -29.89
CA ARG A 13 -0.89 -10.03 -28.57
C ARG A 13 -1.98 -9.36 -27.73
N ALA A 14 -1.95 -9.50 -26.41
CA ALA A 14 -2.85 -8.71 -25.59
C ALA A 14 -2.46 -7.24 -25.70
N GLN A 15 -3.46 -6.41 -25.90
CA GLN A 15 -3.37 -4.99 -25.64
C GLN A 15 -4.21 -4.80 -24.38
N LEU A 16 -3.64 -4.16 -23.35
CA LEU A 16 -4.43 -3.65 -22.24
C LEU A 16 -5.28 -2.50 -22.81
N VAL A 17 -6.54 -2.82 -23.14
CA VAL A 17 -7.54 -1.93 -23.74
C VAL A 17 -8.79 -1.93 -22.82
N GLU A 18 -9.69 -0.96 -22.85
CA GLU A 18 -9.49 0.42 -22.38
C GLU A 18 -10.70 1.32 -22.73
N GLU A 19 -11.08 2.22 -21.81
CA GLU A 19 -12.10 3.26 -21.99
C GLU A 19 -11.93 4.38 -20.93
N PHE A 20 -11.65 5.63 -21.31
CA PHE A 20 -12.02 6.78 -20.46
C PHE A 20 -12.51 7.91 -21.37
N VAL A 21 -13.82 8.17 -21.34
CA VAL A 21 -14.47 9.02 -22.35
C VAL A 21 -14.24 10.50 -22.04
N HIS A 22 -13.40 11.15 -22.85
CA HIS A 22 -13.40 12.60 -23.02
C HIS A 22 -13.59 12.92 -24.52
N PRO A 23 -14.44 13.88 -24.94
CA PRO A 23 -15.00 13.85 -26.30
C PRO A 23 -14.03 14.09 -27.46
N ASP A 24 -12.93 14.81 -27.25
CA ASP A 24 -12.06 15.33 -28.31
C ASP A 24 -10.55 15.15 -28.01
N ALA A 25 -9.98 13.98 -28.33
CA ALA A 25 -8.56 13.81 -28.68
C ALA A 25 -8.26 12.39 -29.22
N GLY A 26 -7.45 12.28 -30.27
CA GLY A 26 -7.03 10.99 -30.84
C GLY A 26 -5.90 10.31 -30.06
N HIS A 27 -6.21 9.60 -28.98
CA HIS A 27 -5.31 8.67 -28.29
C HIS A 27 -6.08 7.42 -27.82
N ILE A 28 -5.43 6.25 -27.91
CA ILE A 28 -5.98 4.98 -27.41
C ILE A 28 -5.56 4.85 -25.92
N ARG A 29 -6.54 4.72 -25.00
CA ARG A 29 -6.34 4.81 -23.53
C ARG A 29 -7.56 4.41 -22.66
N GLY A 30 -7.38 3.95 -21.40
CA GLY A 30 -8.40 3.50 -20.40
C GLY A 30 -7.85 3.39 -18.96
N GLN A 31 -8.37 2.67 -17.94
CA GLN A 31 -9.42 1.64 -17.66
C GLN A 31 -9.14 0.13 -17.88
N VAL A 32 -9.29 -0.64 -16.77
CA VAL A 32 -9.67 -2.07 -16.66
C VAL A 32 -11.11 -2.14 -16.08
N ARG A 33 -11.92 -3.17 -16.40
CA ARG A 33 -13.35 -3.22 -15.97
C ARG A 33 -13.70 -4.47 -15.16
N VAL A 34 -14.00 -4.29 -13.87
CA VAL A 34 -14.59 -5.31 -12.98
C VAL A 34 -16.00 -5.64 -13.46
N LEU A 35 -16.26 -6.90 -13.83
CA LEU A 35 -17.59 -7.37 -14.25
C LEU A 35 -18.07 -8.48 -13.33
N GLN A 36 -19.31 -8.36 -12.86
CA GLN A 36 -19.98 -9.41 -12.08
C GLN A 36 -21.02 -10.14 -12.96
N GLY A 37 -21.25 -11.42 -12.63
CA GLY A 37 -22.26 -12.27 -13.26
C GLY A 37 -21.73 -13.18 -14.39
N GLU A 38 -22.04 -14.48 -14.28
CA GLU A 38 -21.73 -15.50 -15.30
C GLU A 38 -22.31 -15.17 -16.68
N GLU A 39 -23.46 -14.48 -16.73
CA GLU A 39 -24.05 -14.03 -17.99
C GLU A 39 -23.12 -13.08 -18.75
N THR A 40 -22.53 -12.09 -18.06
CA THR A 40 -21.59 -11.13 -18.63
C THR A 40 -20.32 -11.82 -19.14
N LEU A 41 -19.80 -12.80 -18.38
CA LEU A 41 -18.67 -13.64 -18.80
C LEU A 41 -19.03 -14.47 -20.04
N GLY A 42 -20.23 -15.04 -20.09
CA GLY A 42 -20.76 -15.77 -21.23
C GLY A 42 -20.91 -14.92 -22.48
N GLN A 43 -21.40 -13.69 -22.37
CA GLN A 43 -21.52 -12.73 -23.48
C GLN A 43 -20.14 -12.38 -24.07
N LEU A 44 -19.14 -12.08 -23.23
CA LEU A 44 -17.77 -11.77 -23.71
C LEU A 44 -17.09 -12.98 -24.36
N ARG A 45 -17.19 -14.17 -23.75
CA ARG A 45 -16.68 -15.42 -24.33
C ARG A 45 -17.37 -15.74 -25.67
N GLY A 46 -18.69 -15.51 -25.75
CA GLY A 46 -19.48 -15.64 -26.97
C GLY A 46 -19.13 -14.64 -28.08
N ALA A 47 -18.62 -13.47 -27.71
CA ALA A 47 -18.07 -12.48 -28.65
C ALA A 47 -16.65 -12.81 -29.17
N GLY A 48 -16.08 -13.96 -28.78
CA GLY A 48 -14.75 -14.40 -29.22
C GLY A 48 -13.59 -13.72 -28.49
N LEU A 49 -13.84 -13.17 -27.29
CA LEU A 49 -12.80 -12.64 -26.41
C LEU A 49 -12.31 -13.75 -25.46
N ALA A 50 -11.00 -13.89 -25.32
CA ALA A 50 -10.41 -14.68 -24.25
C ALA A 50 -10.56 -13.91 -22.93
N VAL A 51 -11.27 -14.48 -21.97
CA VAL A 51 -11.66 -13.83 -20.72
C VAL A 51 -10.96 -14.50 -19.54
N TYR A 52 -10.05 -13.76 -18.90
CA TYR A 52 -9.35 -14.18 -17.69
C TYR A 52 -10.04 -13.62 -16.45
N GLN A 53 -10.07 -14.44 -15.40
CA GLN A 53 -10.75 -14.20 -14.13
C GLN A 53 -9.81 -14.61 -13.02
N PHE A 54 -9.60 -13.73 -12.04
CA PHE A 54 -8.75 -13.99 -10.88
C PHE A 54 -9.59 -14.41 -9.65
N PRO A 55 -9.01 -15.17 -8.70
CA PRO A 55 -9.58 -15.26 -7.35
C PRO A 55 -9.51 -13.90 -6.65
N LEU A 56 -10.18 -13.77 -5.50
CA LEU A 56 -9.91 -12.68 -4.57
C LEU A 56 -8.46 -12.75 -4.11
N GLU A 57 -7.82 -11.59 -3.97
CA GLU A 57 -6.45 -11.50 -3.50
C GLU A 57 -6.41 -11.58 -1.97
N ASP A 58 -5.76 -12.64 -1.49
CA ASP A 58 -5.55 -12.96 -0.07
C ASP A 58 -4.10 -12.70 0.39
N SER A 59 -3.14 -12.62 -0.55
CA SER A 59 -1.72 -12.79 -0.24
C SER A 59 -0.77 -12.09 -1.23
N PHE A 60 0.47 -11.84 -0.78
CA PHE A 60 1.54 -11.30 -1.65
C PHE A 60 1.89 -12.21 -2.84
N GLU A 61 1.81 -13.54 -2.71
CA GLU A 61 2.08 -14.47 -3.82
C GLU A 61 1.07 -14.31 -4.97
N THR A 62 -0.16 -13.89 -4.65
CA THR A 62 -1.16 -13.54 -5.68
C THR A 62 -0.75 -12.28 -6.45
N ILE A 63 -0.11 -11.29 -5.79
CA ILE A 63 0.44 -10.09 -6.46
C ILE A 63 1.54 -10.46 -7.44
N TYR A 64 2.48 -11.32 -7.02
CA TYR A 64 3.57 -11.77 -7.88
C TYR A 64 3.04 -12.54 -9.11
N THR A 65 2.16 -13.51 -8.88
CA THR A 65 1.52 -14.33 -9.94
C THR A 65 0.72 -13.47 -10.93
N LYS A 66 -0.03 -12.47 -10.44
CA LYS A 66 -0.77 -11.52 -11.31
C LYS A 66 0.19 -10.67 -12.14
N THR A 67 1.28 -10.17 -11.54
CA THR A 67 2.26 -9.31 -12.21
C THR A 67 2.97 -10.05 -13.35
N GLU A 68 3.45 -11.26 -13.09
CA GLU A 68 4.03 -12.16 -14.11
C GLU A 68 3.03 -12.42 -15.26
N LEU A 69 1.76 -12.71 -14.92
CA LEU A 69 0.74 -12.98 -15.93
C LEU A 69 0.36 -11.74 -16.76
N TYR A 70 0.31 -10.55 -16.15
CA TYR A 70 0.14 -9.29 -16.90
C TYR A 70 1.31 -9.05 -17.86
N GLY A 71 2.55 -9.32 -17.43
CA GLY A 71 3.75 -9.32 -18.27
C GLY A 71 3.63 -10.26 -19.47
N HIS A 72 3.20 -11.51 -19.23
CA HIS A 72 2.93 -12.49 -20.29
C HIS A 72 1.86 -12.04 -21.29
N PHE A 73 0.83 -11.31 -20.86
CA PHE A 73 -0.21 -10.80 -21.76
C PHE A 73 0.32 -9.70 -22.69
N VAL A 74 0.98 -8.67 -22.16
CA VAL A 74 1.49 -7.56 -22.99
C VAL A 74 2.75 -7.94 -23.79
N GLY A 75 3.49 -8.95 -23.32
CA GLY A 75 4.73 -9.45 -23.93
C GLY A 75 6.02 -8.99 -23.25
N GLU A 76 5.90 -8.31 -22.09
CA GLU A 76 7.00 -7.69 -21.34
C GLU A 76 7.38 -8.54 -20.11
N CYS A 77 7.60 -9.83 -20.34
CA CYS A 77 7.85 -10.82 -19.26
C CYS A 77 9.08 -10.49 -18.40
N GLU A 78 10.13 -9.91 -19.01
CA GLU A 78 11.39 -9.58 -18.32
C GLU A 78 11.19 -8.46 -17.29
N ALA A 79 10.52 -7.37 -17.68
CA ALA A 79 10.18 -6.26 -16.79
C ALA A 79 9.18 -6.66 -15.69
N ALA A 80 8.27 -7.60 -15.98
CA ALA A 80 7.37 -8.16 -14.96
C ALA A 80 8.13 -8.99 -13.92
N ASN A 81 9.09 -9.82 -14.35
CA ASN A 81 9.93 -10.60 -13.44
C ASN A 81 10.84 -9.69 -12.58
N GLU A 82 11.39 -8.62 -13.16
CA GLU A 82 12.16 -7.58 -12.44
C GLU A 82 11.28 -6.90 -11.38
N THR A 83 10.07 -6.45 -11.77
CA THR A 83 9.08 -5.86 -10.85
C THR A 83 8.73 -6.80 -9.69
N VAL A 84 8.58 -8.11 -9.95
CA VAL A 84 8.32 -9.11 -8.91
C VAL A 84 9.53 -9.33 -8.00
N ALA A 85 10.76 -9.34 -8.55
CA ALA A 85 11.97 -9.47 -7.75
C ALA A 85 12.14 -8.29 -6.78
N ASP A 86 11.96 -7.06 -7.27
CA ASP A 86 12.01 -5.84 -6.45
C ASP A 86 10.91 -5.82 -5.38
N THR A 87 9.69 -6.22 -5.74
CA THR A 87 8.56 -6.29 -4.79
C THR A 87 8.82 -7.34 -3.71
N ARG A 88 9.29 -8.53 -4.07
CA ARG A 88 9.68 -9.59 -3.12
C ARG A 88 10.77 -9.11 -2.17
N ALA A 89 11.81 -8.47 -2.70
CA ALA A 89 12.92 -7.95 -1.90
C ALA A 89 12.46 -6.88 -0.89
N ALA A 90 11.59 -5.95 -1.30
CA ALA A 90 11.08 -4.90 -0.42
C ALA A 90 10.05 -5.40 0.62
N VAL A 91 9.31 -6.46 0.32
CA VAL A 91 8.43 -7.14 1.30
C VAL A 91 9.27 -7.87 2.36
N GLU A 92 10.37 -8.53 1.96
CA GLU A 92 11.27 -9.19 2.89
C GLU A 92 12.09 -8.17 3.72
N GLU A 93 12.56 -7.07 3.13
CA GLU A 93 13.19 -5.95 3.84
C GLU A 93 12.31 -5.47 4.99
N VAL A 94 11.00 -5.26 4.75
CA VAL A 94 10.07 -4.86 5.82
C VAL A 94 9.94 -5.97 6.88
N ARG A 95 9.80 -7.23 6.47
CA ARG A 95 9.69 -8.40 7.38
C ARG A 95 10.90 -8.54 8.30
N GLU A 96 12.11 -8.53 7.75
CA GLU A 96 13.38 -8.51 8.51
C GLU A 96 13.44 -7.27 9.41
N SER A 97 13.02 -6.10 8.89
CA SER A 97 13.08 -4.85 9.65
C SER A 97 12.20 -4.87 10.90
N VAL A 98 11.13 -5.67 10.97
CA VAL A 98 10.21 -5.79 12.12
C VAL A 98 10.37 -7.08 12.93
N GLU A 99 11.30 -7.96 12.59
CA GLU A 99 11.50 -9.22 13.30
C GLU A 99 11.82 -9.00 14.79
N GLY A 100 11.25 -9.86 15.65
CA GLY A 100 11.52 -9.90 17.08
C GLY A 100 10.94 -8.74 17.92
N ARG A 101 10.08 -7.89 17.34
CA ARG A 101 9.44 -6.78 18.07
C ARG A 101 8.07 -7.13 18.64
N ASP A 102 7.66 -6.34 19.64
CA ASP A 102 6.28 -6.29 20.12
C ASP A 102 5.34 -5.90 18.97
N ARG A 103 4.35 -6.75 18.69
CA ARG A 103 3.38 -6.54 17.61
C ARG A 103 2.16 -5.79 18.16
N PRO A 104 1.96 -4.49 17.85
CA PRO A 104 0.81 -3.75 18.38
C PRO A 104 -0.51 -4.30 17.83
N ARG A 105 -1.60 -4.12 18.57
CA ARG A 105 -2.97 -4.42 18.10
C ARG A 105 -3.40 -3.41 17.04
N VAL A 106 -3.72 -3.87 15.84
CA VAL A 106 -4.07 -3.05 14.67
C VAL A 106 -5.47 -3.39 14.18
N LEU A 107 -6.31 -2.37 13.96
CA LEU A 107 -7.57 -2.48 13.24
C LEU A 107 -7.46 -1.75 11.90
N TYR A 108 -7.63 -2.46 10.78
CA TYR A 108 -7.91 -1.81 9.50
C TYR A 108 -9.41 -1.52 9.40
N TYR A 109 -9.77 -0.28 9.09
CA TYR A 109 -11.16 0.21 9.10
C TYR A 109 -11.49 1.03 7.84
N PHE A 110 -12.68 0.79 7.26
CA PHE A 110 -13.24 1.59 6.18
C PHE A 110 -14.78 1.51 6.17
N PHE A 111 -15.47 2.64 6.26
CA PHE A 111 -16.95 2.73 6.17
C PHE A 111 -17.75 1.75 7.07
N GLY A 112 -17.26 1.42 8.27
CA GLY A 112 -17.87 0.45 9.19
C GLY A 112 -17.36 -0.99 9.03
N PHE A 113 -16.57 -1.28 7.99
CA PHE A 113 -16.00 -2.60 7.72
C PHE A 113 -14.57 -2.71 8.24
N ALA A 114 -14.23 -3.91 8.71
CA ALA A 114 -12.87 -4.34 8.98
C ALA A 114 -12.43 -5.43 7.98
N ALA A 115 -11.12 -5.61 7.85
CA ALA A 115 -10.52 -6.68 7.06
C ALA A 115 -9.96 -7.75 8.00
N GLY A 116 -10.56 -8.94 8.00
CA GLY A 116 -10.17 -10.08 8.83
C GLY A 116 -9.21 -11.05 8.12
N ASP A 117 -9.16 -12.28 8.63
CA ASP A 117 -8.40 -13.40 8.08
C ASP A 117 -8.77 -13.69 6.61
N GLY A 118 -7.83 -14.23 5.84
CA GLY A 118 -8.00 -14.50 4.41
C GLY A 118 -8.22 -13.24 3.55
N THR A 119 -7.76 -12.07 4.02
CA THR A 119 -7.68 -10.84 3.21
C THR A 119 -6.23 -10.44 3.00
N PHE A 120 -5.92 -9.92 1.81
CA PHE A 120 -4.61 -9.34 1.55
C PHE A 120 -4.22 -8.19 2.51
N ILE A 121 -5.21 -7.51 3.11
CA ILE A 121 -4.99 -6.50 4.16
C ILE A 121 -4.48 -7.13 5.47
N HIS A 122 -4.91 -8.35 5.81
CA HIS A 122 -4.33 -9.10 6.94
C HIS A 122 -2.85 -9.40 6.69
N ASP A 123 -2.51 -9.92 5.51
CA ASP A 123 -1.12 -10.18 5.08
C ASP A 123 -0.23 -8.92 5.21
N LEU A 124 -0.75 -7.74 4.84
CA LEU A 124 -0.08 -6.45 5.03
C LEU A 124 0.15 -6.10 6.50
N VAL A 125 -0.89 -6.16 7.34
CA VAL A 125 -0.81 -5.82 8.77
C VAL A 125 0.15 -6.75 9.51
N GLU A 126 0.09 -8.06 9.24
CA GLU A 126 0.99 -9.04 9.87
C GLU A 126 2.43 -8.91 9.35
N THR A 127 2.65 -8.55 8.09
CA THR A 127 4.00 -8.36 7.53
C THR A 127 4.62 -7.02 7.95
N ALA A 128 3.81 -5.98 8.20
CA ALA A 128 4.21 -4.75 8.87
C ALA A 128 4.51 -4.94 10.38
N GLY A 129 4.37 -6.18 10.90
CA GLY A 129 4.65 -6.50 12.29
C GLY A 129 3.58 -6.02 13.28
N GLY A 130 2.35 -5.81 12.83
CA GLY A 130 1.17 -5.65 13.69
C GLY A 130 0.55 -6.99 14.07
N ARG A 131 -0.59 -6.94 14.77
CA ARG A 131 -1.58 -8.01 14.89
C ARG A 131 -2.94 -7.51 14.48
N ASN A 132 -3.57 -8.15 13.50
CA ASN A 132 -4.89 -7.78 13.00
C ASN A 132 -5.98 -8.24 13.98
N VAL A 133 -6.54 -7.30 14.75
CA VAL A 133 -7.54 -7.63 15.78
C VAL A 133 -8.86 -8.15 15.22
N ALA A 134 -9.20 -7.86 13.96
CA ALA A 134 -10.38 -8.43 13.34
C ALA A 134 -10.18 -9.94 13.09
N ALA A 135 -8.97 -10.34 12.69
CA ALA A 135 -8.60 -11.76 12.57
C ALA A 135 -8.50 -12.44 13.96
N GLU A 136 -7.91 -11.79 14.97
CA GLU A 136 -7.90 -12.31 16.35
C GLU A 136 -9.33 -12.47 16.94
N ALA A 137 -10.28 -11.62 16.52
CA ALA A 137 -11.70 -11.75 16.83
C ALA A 137 -12.47 -12.78 15.98
N GLY A 138 -11.81 -13.49 15.06
CA GLY A 138 -12.42 -14.52 14.22
C GLY A 138 -13.20 -14.00 13.01
N VAL A 139 -12.99 -12.76 12.59
CA VAL A 139 -13.51 -12.23 11.32
C VAL A 139 -12.71 -12.82 10.17
N THR A 140 -13.40 -13.30 9.13
CA THR A 140 -12.79 -13.75 7.85
C THR A 140 -13.36 -12.92 6.71
N GLY A 141 -12.50 -12.47 5.79
CA GLY A 141 -12.89 -11.57 4.70
C GLY A 141 -13.15 -10.14 5.16
N TYR A 142 -13.96 -9.40 4.42
CA TYR A 142 -14.36 -8.03 4.75
C TYR A 142 -15.77 -8.02 5.34
N VAL A 143 -15.91 -7.61 6.61
CA VAL A 143 -17.16 -7.68 7.38
C VAL A 143 -17.35 -6.41 8.21
N GLU A 144 -18.60 -6.01 8.42
CA GLU A 144 -18.98 -4.90 9.30
C GLU A 144 -18.54 -5.22 10.75
N ILE A 145 -17.81 -4.30 11.40
CA ILE A 145 -17.23 -4.52 12.73
C ILE A 145 -18.19 -4.02 13.81
N SER A 146 -18.52 -4.87 14.78
CA SER A 146 -19.43 -4.51 15.88
C SER A 146 -18.71 -3.76 17.00
N ASP A 147 -19.41 -2.82 17.64
CA ASP A 147 -18.84 -1.96 18.67
C ASP A 147 -18.25 -2.74 19.84
N GLU A 148 -18.87 -3.85 20.22
CA GLU A 148 -18.39 -4.74 21.28
C GLU A 148 -17.00 -5.32 20.96
N VAL A 149 -16.74 -5.68 19.69
CA VAL A 149 -15.44 -6.21 19.27
C VAL A 149 -14.38 -5.11 19.26
N VAL A 150 -14.73 -3.88 18.87
CA VAL A 150 -13.80 -2.74 18.94
C VAL A 150 -13.40 -2.44 20.40
N LEU A 151 -14.34 -2.55 21.34
CA LEU A 151 -14.08 -2.36 22.77
C LEU A 151 -13.34 -3.53 23.44
N GLU A 152 -13.63 -4.78 23.05
CA GLU A 152 -12.95 -5.97 23.60
C GLU A 152 -11.51 -6.09 23.10
N GLN A 153 -11.28 -5.79 21.81
CA GLN A 153 -9.96 -5.86 21.20
C GLN A 153 -9.08 -4.64 21.53
N ASP A 154 -9.68 -3.45 21.70
CA ASP A 154 -8.99 -2.19 22.06
C ASP A 154 -7.74 -1.91 21.18
N PRO A 155 -7.92 -1.65 19.87
CA PRO A 155 -6.80 -1.45 18.96
C PRO A 155 -5.86 -0.34 19.44
N GLU A 156 -4.56 -0.60 19.35
CA GLU A 156 -3.49 0.37 19.62
C GLU A 156 -3.18 1.26 18.41
N TRP A 157 -3.50 0.77 17.21
CA TRP A 157 -3.45 1.49 15.94
C TRP A 157 -4.73 1.26 15.14
N ILE A 158 -5.24 2.32 14.51
CA ILE A 158 -6.27 2.22 13.47
C ILE A 158 -5.65 2.65 12.13
N VAL A 159 -5.83 1.84 11.09
CA VAL A 159 -5.39 2.13 9.72
C VAL A 159 -6.62 2.31 8.83
N ALA A 160 -6.65 3.36 8.01
CA ALA A 160 -7.73 3.62 7.06
C ALA A 160 -7.21 4.08 5.68
N PRO A 161 -7.88 3.72 4.57
CA PRO A 161 -7.59 4.28 3.25
C PRO A 161 -8.14 5.71 3.15
N SER A 162 -7.45 6.62 2.45
CA SER A 162 -7.73 8.07 2.51
C SER A 162 -9.19 8.45 2.21
N HIS A 163 -9.81 7.77 1.24
CA HIS A 163 -11.21 8.01 0.84
C HIS A 163 -12.28 7.59 1.88
N ALA A 164 -11.93 6.79 2.90
CA ALA A 164 -12.91 6.25 3.86
C ALA A 164 -13.08 7.11 5.12
N GLY A 165 -12.11 7.99 5.40
CA GLY A 165 -12.02 8.69 6.67
C GLY A 165 -11.61 7.79 7.85
N LEU A 166 -11.28 8.42 8.98
CA LEU A 166 -11.09 7.72 10.25
C LEU A 166 -12.45 7.54 10.95
N PRO A 167 -12.62 6.51 11.80
CA PRO A 167 -13.83 6.38 12.59
C PRO A 167 -13.93 7.49 13.65
N GLU A 168 -15.16 7.99 13.87
CA GLU A 168 -15.46 9.05 14.83
C GLU A 168 -16.45 8.55 15.90
N GLY A 169 -16.41 9.16 17.09
CA GLY A 169 -17.32 8.85 18.20
C GLY A 169 -16.96 7.58 18.97
N GLU A 170 -17.82 7.20 19.93
CA GLU A 170 -17.73 5.88 20.58
C GLU A 170 -18.14 4.78 19.59
N PRO A 171 -17.55 3.57 19.66
CA PRO A 171 -16.57 3.09 20.65
C PRO A 171 -15.13 3.57 20.39
N PHE A 172 -14.83 4.03 19.17
CA PHE A 172 -13.48 4.29 18.72
C PHE A 172 -12.75 5.34 19.58
N ALA A 173 -13.46 6.37 20.03
CA ALA A 173 -12.95 7.40 20.94
C ALA A 173 -12.44 6.87 22.29
N SER A 174 -12.91 5.71 22.75
CA SER A 174 -12.42 5.07 23.99
C SER A 174 -11.15 4.22 23.80
N THR A 175 -10.82 3.82 22.57
CA THR A 175 -9.67 2.93 22.25
C THR A 175 -8.31 3.58 22.52
N ILE A 176 -7.28 2.76 22.74
CA ILE A 176 -5.88 3.24 22.81
C ILE A 176 -5.50 4.01 21.54
N ALA A 177 -5.89 3.53 20.35
CA ALA A 177 -5.57 4.14 19.06
C ALA A 177 -5.97 5.63 19.00
N VAL A 178 -7.25 5.95 19.18
CA VAL A 178 -7.74 7.34 19.08
C VAL A 178 -7.20 8.17 20.25
N ARG A 179 -7.19 7.64 21.48
CA ARG A 179 -6.73 8.38 22.67
C ARG A 179 -5.23 8.68 22.67
N SER A 180 -4.45 7.92 21.91
CA SER A 180 -3.00 8.09 21.76
C SER A 180 -2.61 8.75 20.43
N ASN A 181 -3.58 9.20 19.63
CA ASN A 181 -3.38 9.73 18.27
C ASN A 181 -2.59 8.78 17.35
N ARG A 182 -2.82 7.47 17.51
CA ARG A 182 -2.24 6.37 16.73
C ARG A 182 -3.22 5.94 15.62
N THR A 183 -3.37 6.83 14.66
CA THR A 183 -4.21 6.62 13.47
C THR A 183 -3.37 6.85 12.22
N LEU A 184 -3.33 5.88 11.31
CA LEU A 184 -2.59 5.96 10.06
C LEU A 184 -3.57 6.04 8.88
N VAL A 185 -3.39 7.04 8.03
CA VAL A 185 -4.12 7.16 6.76
C VAL A 185 -3.16 6.81 5.63
N VAL A 186 -3.56 5.85 4.78
CA VAL A 186 -2.79 5.38 3.62
C VAL A 186 -3.50 5.71 2.31
N ASP A 187 -2.74 5.82 1.21
CA ASP A 187 -3.30 6.06 -0.14
C ASP A 187 -4.23 4.90 -0.55
N GLU A 188 -5.48 5.23 -0.88
CA GLU A 188 -6.51 4.25 -1.22
C GLU A 188 -6.20 3.45 -2.48
N ASN A 189 -5.47 4.03 -3.43
CA ASN A 189 -5.10 3.40 -4.69
C ASN A 189 -3.98 2.36 -4.48
N LEU A 190 -3.18 2.53 -3.43
CA LEU A 190 -2.05 1.64 -3.12
C LEU A 190 -2.45 0.51 -2.17
N VAL A 191 -3.32 0.79 -1.19
CA VAL A 191 -3.75 -0.24 -0.23
C VAL A 191 -4.93 -1.08 -0.73
N SER A 192 -5.84 -0.50 -1.54
CA SER A 192 -7.03 -1.21 -2.04
C SER A 192 -6.77 -2.01 -3.33
N GLN A 193 -5.54 -1.99 -3.84
CA GLN A 193 -5.13 -2.72 -5.05
C GLN A 193 -3.98 -3.67 -4.70
N ALA A 194 -4.25 -4.98 -4.80
CA ALA A 194 -3.22 -6.01 -4.65
C ALA A 194 -2.30 -6.02 -5.89
N GLY A 195 -1.32 -5.11 -5.88
CA GLY A 195 -0.34 -4.87 -6.94
C GLY A 195 1.04 -4.47 -6.39
N PRO A 196 2.10 -4.46 -7.21
CA PRO A 196 3.50 -4.25 -6.78
C PRO A 196 3.76 -3.02 -5.89
N ARG A 197 3.02 -1.92 -6.11
CA ARG A 197 3.18 -0.67 -5.36
C ARG A 197 2.75 -0.73 -3.89
N VAL A 198 2.16 -1.84 -3.44
CA VAL A 198 1.70 -1.99 -2.06
C VAL A 198 2.83 -2.02 -1.01
N VAL A 199 4.07 -2.15 -1.46
CA VAL A 199 5.28 -1.86 -0.66
C VAL A 199 5.22 -0.46 -0.01
N GLU A 200 4.59 0.52 -0.66
CA GLU A 200 4.44 1.89 -0.14
C GLU A 200 3.61 1.94 1.17
N PRO A 201 2.33 1.49 1.21
CA PRO A 201 1.57 1.39 2.46
C PRO A 201 2.13 0.35 3.43
N LEU A 202 2.77 -0.74 2.97
CA LEU A 202 3.44 -1.71 3.84
C LEU A 202 4.56 -1.06 4.69
N ARG A 203 5.45 -0.28 4.06
CA ARG A 203 6.49 0.47 4.76
C ARG A 203 5.88 1.51 5.71
N ALA A 204 4.87 2.26 5.26
CA ALA A 204 4.20 3.25 6.11
C ALA A 204 3.54 2.64 7.36
N MET A 205 2.98 1.42 7.26
CA MET A 205 2.49 0.67 8.42
C MET A 205 3.64 0.26 9.35
N ALA A 206 4.72 -0.31 8.82
CA ALA A 206 5.87 -0.75 9.63
C ALA A 206 6.56 0.41 10.37
N GLU A 207 6.76 1.55 9.70
CA GLU A 207 7.31 2.78 10.30
C GLU A 207 6.41 3.33 11.40
N ALA A 208 5.09 3.36 11.20
CA ALA A 208 4.13 3.82 12.20
C ALA A 208 4.07 2.89 13.42
N PHE A 209 4.07 1.58 13.20
CA PHE A 209 4.00 0.59 14.28
C PHE A 209 5.31 0.50 15.07
N HIS A 210 6.46 0.73 14.44
CA HIS A 210 7.81 0.52 15.00
C HIS A 210 8.73 1.76 14.83
N PRO A 211 8.42 2.93 15.40
CA PRO A 211 9.17 4.18 15.17
C PRO A 211 10.65 4.11 15.60
N ASP A 212 10.98 3.28 16.60
CA ASP A 212 12.35 3.02 17.12
C ASP A 212 13.27 2.28 16.10
N THR A 213 12.81 2.11 14.85
CA THR A 213 13.62 1.71 13.69
C THR A 213 14.50 2.86 13.20
N ALA A 214 13.90 4.04 12.98
CA ALA A 214 14.56 5.18 12.33
C ALA A 214 15.80 5.67 13.10
N GLU A 215 15.74 5.68 14.44
CA GLU A 215 16.84 6.18 15.28
C GLU A 215 18.09 5.28 15.23
N ARG A 216 17.92 3.94 15.19
CA ARG A 216 19.05 3.00 15.26
C ARG A 216 19.94 3.03 14.00
N THR A 217 19.37 3.37 12.85
CA THR A 217 20.15 3.60 11.61
C THR A 217 21.10 4.82 11.74
N SER A 218 20.78 5.79 12.60
CA SER A 218 21.65 6.95 12.87
C SER A 218 22.74 6.69 13.92
N ALA A 219 22.52 5.71 14.82
CA ALA A 219 23.43 5.41 15.92
C ALA A 219 24.64 4.52 15.53
N GLY A 220 24.66 4.01 14.30
CA GLY A 220 25.63 3.01 13.81
C GLY A 220 26.98 3.54 13.32
N THR A 221 27.59 4.53 13.97
CA THR A 221 29.00 4.90 13.69
C THR A 221 29.94 4.07 14.56
N PRO A 222 30.80 3.19 14.01
CA PRO A 222 31.81 2.50 14.80
C PRO A 222 32.89 3.49 15.25
N ALA A 223 32.94 3.77 16.56
CA ALA A 223 34.11 4.37 17.18
C ALA A 223 35.25 3.34 17.30
N ASP A 224 36.46 3.84 17.45
CA ASP A 224 37.67 3.10 17.85
C ASP A 224 38.17 2.00 16.90
N ALA A 225 38.83 2.43 15.82
CA ALA A 225 39.97 1.73 15.24
C ALA A 225 41.19 2.68 15.30
N ASP A 226 42.30 2.20 15.87
CA ASP A 226 43.41 3.06 16.31
C ASP A 226 44.34 3.53 15.17
N THR A 227 45.18 4.53 15.45
CA THR A 227 45.97 5.28 14.46
C THR A 227 47.30 4.60 14.12
N ASP A 228 47.54 4.30 12.83
CA ASP A 228 48.89 4.42 12.26
C ASP A 228 48.83 4.84 10.77
N GLY A 229 49.94 5.36 10.23
CA GLY A 229 49.93 6.28 9.10
C GLY A 229 49.96 5.68 7.69
N GLY A 230 49.15 6.26 6.78
CA GLY A 230 49.27 6.02 5.33
C GLY A 230 48.11 6.53 4.48
N ALA A 231 48.14 7.80 4.05
CA ALA A 231 47.25 8.30 2.99
C ALA A 231 47.82 7.98 1.59
N PRO A 232 46.98 7.67 0.59
CA PRO A 232 46.43 8.79 -0.20
C PRO A 232 44.96 8.63 -0.67
N LEU A 233 44.27 9.78 -0.69
CA LEU A 233 43.37 10.28 -1.74
C LEU A 233 42.44 9.28 -2.48
N ALA A 234 41.11 9.39 -2.26
CA ALA A 234 40.11 9.63 -3.33
C ALA A 234 38.62 9.62 -2.88
N TRP A 235 38.20 10.47 -1.92
CA TRP A 235 36.77 10.82 -1.77
C TRP A 235 36.60 12.31 -1.42
N LEU A 236 36.21 13.10 -2.42
CA LEU A 236 35.71 14.47 -2.32
C LEU A 236 34.68 14.68 -3.45
N LEU A 237 33.79 15.66 -3.28
CA LEU A 237 32.54 15.87 -4.04
C LEU A 237 31.45 14.84 -3.66
N LEU A 238 30.28 15.22 -3.12
CA LEU A 238 29.72 16.56 -2.85
C LEU A 238 28.87 16.55 -1.57
N GLY A 239 29.07 17.54 -0.69
CA GLY A 239 27.97 18.11 0.10
C GLY A 239 27.10 18.99 -0.79
N GLY A 240 25.85 19.33 -0.44
CA GLY A 240 25.29 19.44 0.90
C GLY A 240 25.18 20.92 1.28
N VAL A 241 23.98 21.48 1.24
CA VAL A 241 23.68 22.89 1.59
C VAL A 241 22.49 22.92 2.53
N LEU A 242 22.60 23.68 3.61
CA LEU A 242 21.64 23.71 4.71
C LEU A 242 20.41 24.57 4.43
N ALA A 243 19.33 24.27 5.17
CA ALA A 243 18.20 25.16 5.33
C ALA A 243 18.58 26.43 6.11
N ALA A 244 17.91 27.55 5.80
CA ALA A 244 17.97 28.78 6.58
C ALA A 244 16.57 29.42 6.62
N ALA A 245 15.92 29.40 7.78
CA ALA A 245 14.65 30.06 8.01
C ALA A 245 14.89 31.44 8.66
N VAL A 246 14.31 32.50 8.10
CA VAL A 246 14.30 33.84 8.70
C VAL A 246 12.90 34.44 8.60
N LEU A 247 12.27 34.66 9.75
CA LEU A 247 11.02 35.42 9.89
C LEU A 247 11.31 36.91 10.02
N VAL A 248 10.81 37.72 9.08
CA VAL A 248 10.53 39.15 9.31
C VAL A 248 9.19 39.49 8.65
N ALA A 249 8.26 40.06 9.41
CA ALA A 249 6.97 40.53 8.92
C ALA A 249 6.90 42.06 9.00
N LEU A 250 6.29 42.71 7.99
CA LEU A 250 5.63 44.04 8.02
C LEU A 250 5.24 44.47 6.59
N GLY A 251 4.37 45.48 6.44
CA GLY A 251 4.45 46.35 5.24
C GLY A 251 3.31 46.34 4.21
N VAL A 252 2.07 46.18 4.65
CA VAL A 252 0.79 46.65 4.05
C VAL A 252 0.90 47.77 2.97
N PHE A 253 0.07 47.63 1.91
CA PHE A 253 -0.60 48.66 1.05
C PHE A 253 -0.15 49.01 -0.40
N TYR A 254 -1.17 49.07 -1.27
CA TYR A 254 -1.28 49.81 -2.55
C TYR A 254 -0.40 49.34 -3.75
N ARG A 255 -0.81 49.50 -5.02
CA ARG A 255 -1.92 50.29 -5.63
C ARG A 255 -2.46 49.61 -6.92
N SER A 256 -3.70 49.92 -7.31
CA SER A 256 -4.41 49.42 -8.51
C SER A 256 -4.35 50.37 -9.73
N SER A 257 -5.05 49.96 -10.82
CA SER A 257 -5.38 50.70 -12.08
C SER A 257 -4.38 50.59 -13.26
N PRO A 258 -4.85 50.76 -14.51
CA PRO A 258 -6.24 51.03 -14.95
C PRO A 258 -7.09 49.76 -15.10
#